data_AF-A0A2N7HRB9-F1
#
_entry.id   AF-A0A2N7HRB9-F1
#
_cell.length_a   1.000
_cell.length_b   1.000
_cell.length_c   1.000
_cell.angle_alpha   90.00
_cell.angle_beta   90.00
_cell.angle_gamma   90.00
#
_symmetry.space_group_name_H-M   'P 1'
#
loop_
_entity.id
_entity.type
_entity.pdbx_description
1 polymer ?
#
loop_
_entity_poly.entity_id
_entity_poly.type
_entity_poly.pdbx_seq_one_letter_code
_entity_poly.pdbx_strand_id
1 'polypeptide(L)'
;MVGVAGAGNAQLKAKLQLALSHFPNLYVTTDAEASVVGANRGEGVNCIAIGTGSVAIQLDNQYVTHQFGGWGFPIGDQGGGAWLGFKAVQQALVEFDAQRCSLTSQLVMKKTGNVRSAILKWTRSANATDYAQLAKELVELEPCCPTAKNIVEQGIQEIELLARTCSDNNSLPIMFLGSLGAFYRDKLPQALQDRSLEVQGNALDGAEIIAHQKLRPLN
;
A
#
# COMPACT_ATOMS: atom_id res chain seq x y z
N MET A 1 5.59 -24.90 2.96
CA MET A 1 5.14 -23.78 2.12
C MET A 1 6.03 -22.58 2.42
N VAL A 2 6.35 -21.76 1.42
CA VAL A 2 7.17 -20.55 1.59
C VAL A 2 6.48 -19.37 0.91
N GLY A 3 6.10 -18.36 1.69
CA GLY A 3 5.67 -17.05 1.18
C GLY A 3 6.84 -16.07 1.23
N VAL A 4 7.23 -15.49 0.10
CA VAL A 4 8.40 -14.59 0.04
C VAL A 4 8.19 -13.42 -0.91
N ALA A 5 8.71 -12.25 -0.52
CA ALA A 5 8.78 -11.08 -1.37
C ALA A 5 9.53 -11.40 -2.67
N GLY A 6 9.03 -10.89 -3.80
CA GLY A 6 9.65 -11.13 -5.11
C GLY A 6 9.26 -12.45 -5.78
N ALA A 7 8.51 -13.34 -5.12
CA ALA A 7 7.94 -14.53 -5.78
C ALA A 7 6.84 -14.20 -6.82
N GLY A 8 6.44 -12.93 -6.94
CA GLY A 8 5.63 -12.44 -8.07
C GLY A 8 6.41 -12.44 -9.39
N ASN A 9 7.75 -12.43 -9.34
CA ASN A 9 8.60 -12.63 -10.51
C ASN A 9 8.74 -14.14 -10.78
N ALA A 10 8.20 -14.60 -11.90
CA ALA A 10 8.19 -16.02 -12.27
C ALA A 10 9.60 -16.65 -12.32
N GLN A 11 10.63 -15.90 -12.76
CA GLN A 11 12.01 -16.41 -12.81
C GLN A 11 12.61 -16.57 -11.42
N LEU A 12 12.42 -15.59 -10.52
CA LEU A 12 12.90 -15.69 -9.14
C LEU A 12 12.17 -16.80 -8.38
N LYS A 13 10.85 -16.91 -8.56
CA LYS A 13 10.03 -18.00 -8.02
C LYS A 13 10.56 -19.37 -8.45
N ALA A 14 10.79 -19.56 -9.76
CA ALA A 14 11.30 -20.82 -10.30
C ALA A 14 12.70 -21.17 -9.77
N LYS A 15 13.61 -20.17 -9.68
CA LYS A 15 14.94 -20.36 -9.08
C LYS A 15 14.86 -20.81 -7.62
N LEU A 16 13.98 -20.19 -6.83
CA LEU A 16 13.79 -20.58 -5.43
C LEU A 16 13.17 -21.98 -5.30
N GLN A 17 12.17 -22.30 -6.13
CA GLN A 17 11.58 -23.63 -6.19
C GLN A 17 12.63 -24.71 -6.51
N LEU A 18 13.52 -24.44 -7.46
CA LEU A 18 14.61 -25.35 -7.79
C LEU A 18 15.59 -25.53 -6.63
N ALA A 19 15.99 -24.43 -5.99
CA ALA A 19 16.91 -24.46 -4.85
C ALA A 19 16.35 -25.25 -3.64
N LEU A 20 15.04 -25.24 -3.47
CA LEU A 20 14.33 -25.91 -2.37
C LEU A 20 13.68 -27.25 -2.79
N SER A 21 14.04 -27.78 -3.96
CA SER A 21 13.41 -28.99 -4.55
C SER A 21 13.53 -30.26 -3.70
N HIS A 22 14.43 -30.29 -2.71
CA HIS A 22 14.59 -31.40 -1.78
C HIS A 22 13.49 -31.48 -0.71
N PHE A 23 12.65 -30.45 -0.56
CA PHE A 23 11.48 -30.49 0.32
C PHE A 23 10.28 -31.11 -0.42
N PRO A 24 9.71 -32.23 0.07
CA PRO A 24 8.51 -32.80 -0.52
C PRO A 24 7.33 -31.82 -0.38
N ASN A 25 6.47 -31.78 -1.40
CA ASN A 25 5.27 -30.93 -1.41
C ASN A 25 5.55 -29.42 -1.24
N LEU A 26 6.70 -28.94 -1.75
CA LEU A 26 7.05 -27.53 -1.72
C LEU A 26 6.04 -26.69 -2.55
N TYR A 27 5.35 -25.80 -1.86
CA TYR A 27 4.61 -24.71 -2.47
C TYR A 27 5.30 -23.38 -2.17
N VAL A 28 5.73 -22.67 -3.21
CA VAL A 28 6.30 -21.32 -3.13
C VAL A 28 5.24 -20.34 -3.61
N THR A 29 5.00 -19.29 -2.84
CA THR A 29 4.14 -18.17 -3.25
C THR A 29 4.64 -16.82 -2.73
N THR A 30 3.90 -15.75 -3.01
CA THR A 30 4.19 -14.40 -2.54
C THR A 30 3.86 -14.25 -1.06
N ASP A 31 4.62 -13.40 -0.39
CA ASP A 31 4.29 -12.89 0.95
C ASP A 31 2.93 -12.20 0.96
N ALA A 32 2.57 -11.53 -0.14
CA ALA A 32 1.28 -10.88 -0.32
C ALA A 32 0.09 -11.88 -0.33
N GLU A 33 0.19 -13.00 -1.05
CA GLU A 33 -0.86 -14.05 -1.05
C GLU A 33 -1.02 -14.65 0.33
N ALA A 34 0.09 -15.01 1.00
CA ALA A 34 0.06 -15.52 2.36
C ALA A 34 -0.57 -14.51 3.34
N SER A 35 -0.26 -13.23 3.20
CA SER A 35 -0.81 -12.17 4.04
C SER A 35 -2.32 -12.01 3.86
N VAL A 36 -2.82 -12.02 2.62
CA VAL A 36 -4.25 -11.84 2.32
C VAL A 36 -5.07 -13.04 2.77
N VAL A 37 -4.58 -14.26 2.54
CA VAL A 37 -5.22 -15.48 3.06
C VAL A 37 -5.25 -15.47 4.58
N GLY A 38 -4.15 -15.08 5.23
CA GLY A 38 -4.09 -14.99 6.69
C GLY A 38 -4.99 -13.89 7.28
N ALA A 39 -5.15 -12.77 6.57
CA ALA A 39 -5.86 -11.59 7.07
C ALA A 39 -7.30 -11.89 7.50
N ASN A 40 -8.00 -12.76 6.75
CA ASN A 40 -9.36 -13.20 7.05
C ASN A 40 -9.46 -14.72 7.26
N ARG A 41 -8.38 -15.36 7.74
CA ARG A 41 -8.34 -16.80 8.10
C ARG A 41 -8.82 -17.73 6.97
N GLY A 42 -8.48 -17.39 5.73
CA GLY A 42 -8.82 -18.16 4.54
C GLY A 42 -10.17 -17.82 3.92
N GLU A 43 -10.97 -16.96 4.52
CA GLU A 43 -12.23 -16.49 3.96
C GLU A 43 -12.02 -15.33 2.98
N GLY A 44 -12.92 -15.18 2.00
CA GLY A 44 -12.81 -14.13 0.98
C GLY A 44 -12.74 -12.72 1.59
N VAL A 45 -11.85 -11.88 1.06
CA VAL A 45 -11.57 -10.53 1.61
C VAL A 45 -10.95 -9.60 0.57
N ASN A 46 -11.23 -8.30 0.68
CA ASN A 46 -10.52 -7.25 -0.04
C ASN A 46 -9.54 -6.55 0.92
N CYS A 47 -8.24 -6.75 0.75
CA CYS A 47 -7.21 -6.06 1.53
C CYS A 47 -6.71 -4.82 0.78
N ILE A 48 -6.87 -3.64 1.37
CA ILE A 48 -6.36 -2.36 0.85
C ILE A 48 -5.15 -1.96 1.71
N ALA A 49 -3.94 -2.21 1.22
CA ALA A 49 -2.70 -1.93 1.94
C ALA A 49 -2.14 -0.56 1.56
N ILE A 50 -1.95 0.31 2.57
CA ILE A 50 -1.54 1.70 2.39
C ILE A 50 -0.40 2.03 3.37
N GLY A 51 0.81 2.13 2.83
CA GLY A 51 2.04 2.44 3.56
C GLY A 51 2.91 3.40 2.75
N THR A 52 4.16 3.04 2.49
CA THR A 52 5.01 3.77 1.52
C THR A 52 4.36 3.80 0.13
N GLY A 53 3.82 2.68 -0.33
CA GLY A 53 2.99 2.58 -1.53
C GLY A 53 1.53 2.24 -1.22
N SER A 54 0.74 1.92 -2.25
CA SER A 54 -0.65 1.48 -2.12
C SER A 54 -0.98 0.35 -3.10
N VAL A 55 -1.69 -0.66 -2.60
CA VAL A 55 -2.15 -1.82 -3.40
C VAL A 55 -3.42 -2.40 -2.80
N ALA A 56 -4.30 -2.91 -3.66
CA ALA A 56 -5.45 -3.68 -3.26
C ALA A 56 -5.29 -5.13 -3.72
N ILE A 57 -5.55 -6.09 -2.84
CA ILE A 57 -5.55 -7.51 -3.17
C ILE A 57 -6.83 -8.12 -2.66
N GLN A 58 -7.56 -8.77 -3.56
CA GLN A 58 -8.74 -9.56 -3.25
C GLN A 58 -8.36 -11.03 -3.16
N LEU A 59 -8.87 -11.73 -2.16
CA LEU A 59 -9.06 -13.18 -2.18
C LEU A 59 -10.55 -13.44 -2.40
N ASP A 60 -10.91 -14.06 -3.52
CA ASP A 60 -12.31 -14.38 -3.81
C ASP A 60 -12.78 -15.68 -3.13
N ASN A 61 -14.07 -15.97 -3.22
CA ASN A 61 -14.67 -17.18 -2.66
C ASN A 61 -14.24 -18.48 -3.38
N GLN A 62 -13.49 -18.37 -4.48
CA GLN A 62 -12.89 -19.49 -5.21
C GLN A 62 -11.41 -19.69 -4.83
N TYR A 63 -10.92 -18.98 -3.81
CA TYR A 63 -9.53 -18.99 -3.34
C TYR A 63 -8.53 -18.49 -4.40
N VAL A 64 -8.96 -17.59 -5.28
CA VAL A 64 -8.09 -16.93 -6.27
C VAL A 64 -7.79 -15.51 -5.81
N THR A 65 -6.52 -15.11 -5.93
CA THR A 65 -6.08 -13.75 -5.60
C THR A 65 -6.07 -12.84 -6.82
N HIS A 66 -6.66 -11.65 -6.71
CA HIS A 66 -6.65 -10.60 -7.74
C HIS A 66 -5.98 -9.34 -7.20
N GLN A 67 -5.00 -8.81 -7.93
CA GLN A 67 -4.29 -7.58 -7.54
C GLN A 67 -4.77 -6.37 -8.35
N PHE A 68 -4.97 -5.24 -7.67
CA PHE A 68 -5.31 -3.96 -8.25
C PHE A 68 -4.33 -2.90 -7.74
N GLY A 69 -3.80 -2.06 -8.64
CA GLY A 69 -2.74 -1.11 -8.28
C GLY A 69 -1.42 -1.80 -7.90
N GLY A 70 -0.60 -1.14 -7.08
CA GLY A 70 0.72 -1.65 -6.69
C GLY A 70 1.75 -1.66 -7.82
N TRP A 71 1.62 -0.73 -8.77
CA TRP A 71 2.56 -0.59 -9.90
C TRP A 71 3.89 0.05 -9.51
N GLY A 72 3.99 0.58 -8.29
CA GLY A 72 5.23 1.15 -7.75
C GLY A 72 5.39 2.63 -8.03
N PHE A 73 5.93 3.34 -7.04
CA PHE A 73 6.39 4.72 -7.16
C PHE A 73 7.47 4.89 -8.27
N PRO A 74 7.45 5.98 -9.06
CA PRO A 74 6.57 7.16 -8.97
C PRO A 74 5.32 7.10 -9.85
N ILE A 75 5.17 6.08 -10.71
CA ILE A 75 4.09 6.02 -11.70
C ILE A 75 2.79 5.48 -11.10
N GLY A 76 2.90 4.52 -10.18
CA GLY A 76 1.79 3.94 -9.42
C GLY A 76 1.75 4.42 -7.97
N ASP A 77 1.11 3.62 -7.13
CA ASP A 77 1.00 3.80 -5.68
C ASP A 77 0.31 5.11 -5.27
N GLN A 78 -0.68 5.55 -6.05
CA GLN A 78 -1.51 6.71 -5.77
C GLN A 78 -2.15 6.62 -4.38
N GLY A 79 -2.13 7.73 -3.64
CA GLY A 79 -2.60 7.78 -2.25
C GLY A 79 -1.67 7.09 -1.22
N GLY A 80 -0.61 6.39 -1.66
CA GLY A 80 0.44 5.93 -0.77
C GLY A 80 1.26 7.07 -0.17
N GLY A 81 2.03 6.80 0.88
CA GLY A 81 2.83 7.80 1.57
C GLY A 81 3.88 8.47 0.66
N ALA A 82 4.54 7.69 -0.21
CA ALA A 82 5.51 8.23 -1.17
C ALA A 82 4.83 9.20 -2.16
N TRP A 83 3.61 8.86 -2.60
CA TRP A 83 2.83 9.71 -3.47
C TRP A 83 2.39 11.01 -2.78
N LEU A 84 1.92 10.94 -1.53
CA LEU A 84 1.59 12.13 -0.73
C LEU A 84 2.80 13.05 -0.55
N GLY A 85 3.94 12.49 -0.17
CA GLY A 85 5.19 13.25 -0.04
C GLY A 85 5.64 13.87 -1.35
N PHE A 86 5.49 13.14 -2.46
CA PHE A 86 5.82 13.64 -3.80
C PHE A 86 4.94 14.83 -4.19
N LYS A 87 3.63 14.75 -3.96
CA LYS A 87 2.69 15.87 -4.17
C LYS A 87 3.04 17.07 -3.29
N ALA A 88 3.40 16.84 -2.02
CA ALA A 88 3.85 17.90 -1.12
C ALA A 88 5.10 18.61 -1.65
N VAL A 89 6.10 17.86 -2.15
CA VAL A 89 7.31 18.43 -2.75
C VAL A 89 6.99 19.22 -4.02
N GLN A 90 6.14 18.68 -4.93
CA GLN A 90 5.70 19.41 -6.12
C GLN A 90 5.05 20.75 -5.77
N GLN A 91 4.16 20.74 -4.78
CA GLN A 91 3.45 21.93 -4.34
C GLN A 91 4.38 22.93 -3.62
N ALA A 92 5.33 22.45 -2.82
CA ALA A 92 6.33 23.29 -2.18
C ALA A 92 7.25 23.98 -3.20
N LEU A 93 7.58 23.33 -4.33
CA LEU A 93 8.33 23.95 -5.43
C LEU A 93 7.55 25.09 -6.10
N VAL A 94 6.25 24.89 -6.34
CA VAL A 94 5.36 25.94 -6.87
C VAL A 94 5.30 27.14 -5.92
N GLU A 95 5.21 26.88 -4.61
CA GLU A 95 5.24 27.94 -3.59
C GLU A 95 6.61 28.64 -3.51
N PHE A 96 7.71 27.89 -3.63
CA PHE A 96 9.06 28.44 -3.65
C PHE A 96 9.27 29.44 -4.79
N ASP A 97 8.90 29.07 -6.03
CA ASP A 97 9.04 29.95 -7.19
C ASP A 97 8.09 31.17 -7.09
N ALA A 98 6.93 31.00 -6.45
CA ALA A 98 5.96 32.07 -6.19
C ALA A 98 6.27 32.91 -4.94
N GLN A 99 7.38 32.64 -4.22
CA GLN A 99 7.74 33.29 -2.96
C GLN A 99 6.63 33.21 -1.88
N ARG A 100 5.89 32.10 -1.84
CA ARG A 100 4.89 31.79 -0.82
C ARG A 100 5.41 30.70 0.13
N CYS A 101 4.79 30.61 1.31
CA CYS A 101 5.22 29.66 2.32
C CYS A 101 4.03 29.14 3.15
N SER A 102 3.50 27.96 2.81
CA SER A 102 2.52 27.23 3.62
C SER A 102 3.20 26.37 4.70
N LEU A 103 2.41 25.79 5.62
CA LEU A 103 2.93 24.79 6.56
C LEU A 103 3.46 23.55 5.83
N THR A 104 2.83 23.16 4.71
CA THR A 104 3.32 22.09 3.83
C THR A 104 4.69 22.42 3.24
N SER A 105 4.91 23.64 2.73
CA SER A 105 6.21 24.01 2.18
C SER A 105 7.28 24.07 3.28
N GLN A 106 6.95 24.52 4.49
CA GLN A 106 7.86 24.50 5.63
C GLN A 106 8.25 23.07 6.01
N LEU A 107 7.29 22.14 6.05
CA LEU A 107 7.54 20.72 6.26
C LEU A 107 8.52 20.17 5.22
N VAL A 108 8.27 20.43 3.93
CA VAL A 108 9.15 19.99 2.85
C VAL A 108 10.54 20.61 2.98
N MET A 109 10.64 21.92 3.23
CA MET A 109 11.93 22.61 3.34
C MET A 109 12.78 22.13 4.52
N LYS A 110 12.17 21.67 5.62
CA LYS A 110 12.91 20.99 6.72
C LYS A 110 13.60 19.72 6.23
N LYS A 111 12.99 19.00 5.28
CA LYS A 111 13.51 17.74 4.73
C LYS A 111 14.49 17.94 3.57
N THR A 112 14.18 18.85 2.67
CA THR A 112 14.91 19.05 1.40
C THR A 112 15.97 20.15 1.48
N GLY A 113 15.93 20.98 2.52
CA GLY A 113 16.57 22.29 2.55
C GLY A 113 15.67 23.37 1.94
N ASN A 114 16.02 24.64 2.20
CA ASN A 114 15.23 25.83 1.84
C ASN A 114 15.85 26.68 0.71
N VAL A 115 16.91 26.18 0.05
CA VAL A 115 17.54 26.83 -1.11
C VAL A 115 17.49 25.92 -2.32
N ARG A 116 17.39 26.51 -3.52
CA ARG A 116 17.20 25.78 -4.79
C ARG A 116 18.20 24.64 -5.00
N SER A 117 19.48 24.87 -4.69
CA SER A 117 20.54 23.86 -4.83
C SER A 117 20.36 22.66 -3.90
N ALA A 118 19.93 22.89 -2.65
CA ALA A 118 19.67 21.83 -1.69
C ALA A 118 18.46 20.99 -2.11
N ILE A 119 17.37 21.65 -2.53
CA ILE A 119 16.16 20.97 -2.99
C ILE A 119 16.46 20.11 -4.21
N LEU A 120 17.18 20.64 -5.21
CA LEU A 120 17.58 19.88 -6.41
C LEU A 120 18.49 18.69 -6.08
N LYS A 121 19.38 18.82 -5.08
CA LYS A 121 20.23 17.71 -4.63
C LYS A 121 19.38 16.60 -4.01
N TRP A 122 18.40 16.98 -3.18
CA TRP A 122 17.51 16.02 -2.53
C TRP A 122 16.63 15.30 -3.56
N THR A 123 15.95 16.02 -4.47
CA THR A 123 15.04 15.39 -5.45
C THR A 123 15.73 14.44 -6.43
N ARG A 124 17.03 14.64 -6.71
CA ARG A 124 17.83 13.72 -7.54
C ARG A 124 18.19 12.40 -6.87
N SER A 125 18.18 12.35 -5.54
CA SER A 125 18.62 11.19 -4.76
C SER A 125 17.50 10.52 -3.96
N ALA A 126 16.39 11.23 -3.74
CA ALA A 126 15.26 10.75 -2.95
C ALA A 126 14.58 9.54 -3.61
N ASN A 127 14.36 8.49 -2.82
CA ASN A 127 13.57 7.33 -3.19
C ASN A 127 12.16 7.39 -2.59
N ALA A 128 11.32 6.37 -2.84
CA ALA A 128 9.96 6.30 -2.33
C ALA A 128 9.87 6.44 -0.80
N THR A 129 10.81 5.85 -0.05
CA THR A 129 10.87 5.95 1.41
C THR A 129 11.18 7.38 1.87
N ASP A 130 12.07 8.09 1.18
CA ASP A 130 12.38 9.49 1.51
C ASP A 130 11.16 10.40 1.36
N TYR A 131 10.37 10.20 0.29
CA TYR A 131 9.10 10.90 0.11
C TYR A 131 8.07 10.48 1.16
N ALA A 132 7.95 9.18 1.45
CA ALA A 132 6.94 8.67 2.38
C ALA A 132 7.13 9.17 3.83
N GLN A 133 8.34 9.55 4.21
CA GLN A 133 8.61 10.17 5.52
C GLN A 133 7.84 11.48 5.74
N LEU A 134 7.42 12.17 4.66
CA LEU A 134 6.61 13.40 4.77
C LEU A 134 5.14 13.11 5.07
N ALA A 135 4.65 11.89 4.81
CA ALA A 135 3.21 11.59 4.77
C ALA A 135 2.52 11.79 6.13
N LYS A 136 3.16 11.34 7.23
CA LYS A 136 2.58 11.45 8.57
C LYS A 136 2.36 12.90 8.98
N GLU A 137 3.41 13.73 8.91
CA GLU A 137 3.31 15.15 9.25
C GLU A 137 2.37 15.88 8.28
N LEU A 138 2.33 15.50 7.00
CA LEU A 138 1.40 16.09 6.03
C LEU A 138 -0.06 15.82 6.41
N VAL A 139 -0.38 14.59 6.83
CA VAL A 139 -1.71 14.21 7.32
C VAL A 139 -2.07 14.97 8.59
N GLU A 140 -1.12 15.14 9.52
CA GLU A 140 -1.33 15.92 10.74
C GLU A 140 -1.59 17.42 10.46
N LEU A 141 -1.05 17.95 9.35
CA LEU A 141 -1.27 19.32 8.90
C LEU A 141 -2.59 19.53 8.14
N GLU A 142 -3.28 18.48 7.70
CA GLU A 142 -4.52 18.58 6.91
C GLU A 142 -5.59 19.48 7.56
N PRO A 143 -5.87 19.41 8.88
CA PRO A 143 -6.92 20.22 9.49
C PRO A 143 -6.64 21.73 9.50
N CYS A 144 -5.36 22.15 9.42
CA CYS A 144 -4.94 23.54 9.61
C CYS A 144 -4.18 24.14 8.43
N CYS A 145 -3.86 23.36 7.40
CA CYS A 145 -3.16 23.82 6.21
C CYS A 145 -3.96 23.52 4.94
N PRO A 146 -4.49 24.56 4.23
CA PRO A 146 -5.24 24.36 2.99
C PRO A 146 -4.46 23.60 1.92
N THR A 147 -3.15 23.81 1.83
CA THR A 147 -2.26 23.08 0.92
C THR A 147 -2.22 21.59 1.26
N ALA A 148 -2.03 21.24 2.53
CA ALA A 148 -2.02 19.84 2.98
C ALA A 148 -3.39 19.19 2.75
N LYS A 149 -4.47 19.90 3.09
CA LYS A 149 -5.84 19.44 2.87
C LYS A 149 -6.10 19.04 1.43
N ASN A 150 -5.73 19.89 0.47
CA ASN A 150 -5.97 19.62 -0.94
C ASN A 150 -5.18 18.38 -1.44
N ILE A 151 -3.94 18.19 -0.97
CA ILE A 151 -3.14 17.00 -1.30
C ILE A 151 -3.74 15.73 -0.70
N VAL A 152 -4.16 15.80 0.56
CA VAL A 152 -4.77 14.68 1.28
C VAL A 152 -6.12 14.30 0.66
N GLU A 153 -6.95 15.28 0.27
CA GLU A 153 -8.21 15.06 -0.44
C GLU A 153 -8.01 14.31 -1.77
N GLN A 154 -6.99 14.68 -2.55
CA GLN A 154 -6.65 13.91 -3.76
C GLN A 154 -6.23 12.47 -3.39
N GLY A 155 -5.43 12.29 -2.34
CA GLY A 155 -5.08 10.97 -1.86
C GLY A 155 -6.29 10.12 -1.45
N ILE A 156 -7.30 10.73 -0.81
CA ILE A 156 -8.54 10.04 -0.41
C ILE A 156 -9.30 9.58 -1.66
N GLN A 157 -9.40 10.43 -2.68
CA GLN A 157 -10.06 10.08 -3.95
C GLN A 157 -9.37 8.89 -4.64
N GLU A 158 -8.04 8.86 -4.65
CA GLU A 158 -7.27 7.76 -5.25
C GLU A 158 -7.44 6.45 -4.48
N ILE A 159 -7.41 6.49 -3.15
CA ILE A 159 -7.65 5.29 -2.32
C ILE A 159 -9.11 4.83 -2.41
N GLU A 160 -10.07 5.75 -2.50
CA GLU A 160 -11.47 5.41 -2.74
C GLU A 160 -11.62 4.67 -4.07
N LEU A 161 -11.03 5.20 -5.15
CA LEU A 161 -11.05 4.56 -6.46
C LEU A 161 -10.42 3.16 -6.42
N LEU A 162 -9.28 3.00 -5.75
CA LEU A 162 -8.62 1.71 -5.59
C LEU A 162 -9.49 0.71 -4.82
N ALA A 163 -10.09 1.15 -3.70
CA ALA A 163 -10.97 0.32 -2.88
C ALA A 163 -12.23 -0.11 -3.65
N ARG A 164 -12.86 0.82 -4.39
CA ARG A 164 -14.02 0.54 -5.24
C ARG A 164 -13.71 -0.42 -6.37
N THR A 165 -12.59 -0.19 -7.07
CA THR A 165 -12.14 -1.06 -8.17
C THR A 165 -11.99 -2.52 -7.70
N CYS A 166 -11.48 -2.71 -6.48
CA CYS A 166 -11.33 -4.03 -5.87
C CYS A 166 -12.67 -4.61 -5.33
N SER A 167 -13.57 -3.76 -4.82
CA SER A 167 -14.68 -4.20 -3.97
C SER A 167 -16.10 -4.02 -4.52
N ASP A 168 -16.32 -3.26 -5.60
CA ASP A 168 -17.66 -2.94 -6.10
C ASP A 168 -18.36 -4.15 -6.77
N ASN A 169 -17.59 -5.07 -7.35
CA ASN A 169 -18.12 -6.27 -8.02
C ASN A 169 -18.34 -7.46 -7.07
N ASN A 170 -18.30 -7.25 -5.76
CA ASN A 170 -18.44 -8.29 -4.75
C ASN A 170 -18.95 -7.74 -3.42
N SER A 171 -19.36 -8.63 -2.51
CA SER A 171 -19.84 -8.29 -1.16
C SER A 171 -18.85 -8.63 -0.05
N LEU A 172 -17.57 -8.88 -0.39
CA LEU A 172 -16.57 -9.33 0.57
C LEU A 172 -16.23 -8.22 1.58
N PRO A 173 -15.82 -8.56 2.81
CA PRO A 173 -15.31 -7.59 3.76
C PRO A 173 -14.07 -6.89 3.23
N ILE A 174 -13.82 -5.69 3.75
CA ILE A 174 -12.66 -4.86 3.39
C ILE A 174 -11.75 -4.74 4.60
N MET A 175 -10.44 -4.90 4.43
CA MET A 175 -9.45 -4.68 5.48
C MET A 175 -8.46 -3.62 5.03
N PHE A 176 -8.38 -2.52 5.76
CA PHE A 176 -7.41 -1.45 5.51
C PHE A 176 -6.14 -1.73 6.30
N LEU A 177 -5.03 -1.96 5.59
CA LEU A 177 -3.74 -2.35 6.15
C LEU A 177 -2.71 -1.22 6.03
N GLY A 178 -1.63 -1.31 6.80
CA GLY A 178 -0.51 -0.38 6.75
C GLY A 178 -0.71 0.89 7.57
N SER A 179 0.35 1.69 7.66
CA SER A 179 0.41 2.85 8.57
C SER A 179 -0.60 3.96 8.25
N LEU A 180 -1.12 4.01 7.02
CA LEU A 180 -2.15 4.97 6.60
C LEU A 180 -3.54 4.34 6.47
N GLY A 181 -3.68 3.03 6.71
CA GLY A 181 -4.93 2.30 6.50
C GLY A 181 -6.10 2.85 7.32
N ALA A 182 -5.90 2.98 8.64
CA ALA A 182 -6.92 3.53 9.54
C ALA A 182 -7.30 4.97 9.18
N PHE A 183 -6.29 5.81 8.89
CA PHE A 183 -6.50 7.19 8.48
C PHE A 183 -7.41 7.31 7.24
N TYR A 184 -7.15 6.50 6.22
CA TYR A 184 -7.97 6.53 5.01
C TYR A 184 -9.36 5.97 5.26
N ARG A 185 -9.48 4.83 5.94
CA ARG A 185 -10.77 4.21 6.31
C ARG A 185 -11.73 5.24 6.90
N ASP A 186 -11.28 6.02 7.87
CA ASP A 186 -12.12 6.98 8.58
C ASP A 186 -12.61 8.15 7.70
N LYS A 187 -11.95 8.40 6.56
CA LYS A 187 -12.27 9.47 5.61
C LYS A 187 -12.99 8.98 4.34
N LEU A 188 -13.12 7.67 4.14
CA LEU A 188 -13.80 7.09 2.98
C LEU A 188 -15.34 7.11 3.15
N PRO A 189 -16.13 6.92 2.08
CA PRO A 189 -17.59 6.87 2.20
C PRO A 189 -18.08 5.75 3.13
N GLN A 190 -19.20 5.98 3.82
CA GLN A 190 -19.77 5.06 4.81
C GLN A 190 -19.96 3.63 4.27
N ALA A 191 -20.35 3.48 2.99
CA ALA A 191 -20.52 2.17 2.36
C ALA A 191 -19.25 1.29 2.34
N LEU A 192 -18.05 1.91 2.29
CA LEU A 192 -16.78 1.19 2.40
C LEU A 192 -16.41 0.96 3.87
N GLN A 193 -16.72 1.91 4.75
CA GLN A 193 -16.48 1.79 6.19
C GLN A 193 -17.30 0.67 6.82
N ASP A 194 -18.58 0.53 6.46
CA ASP A 194 -19.50 -0.49 6.98
C ASP A 194 -19.07 -1.91 6.61
N ARG A 195 -18.32 -2.07 5.52
CA ARG A 195 -17.71 -3.34 5.10
C ARG A 195 -16.36 -3.59 5.76
N SER A 196 -15.82 -2.63 6.52
CA SER A 196 -14.49 -2.75 7.09
C SER A 196 -14.49 -3.76 8.23
N LEU A 197 -13.53 -4.68 8.20
CA LEU A 197 -13.19 -5.57 9.30
C LEU A 197 -11.76 -5.32 9.77
N GLU A 198 -11.52 -5.64 11.02
CA GLU A 198 -10.16 -5.74 11.56
C GLU A 198 -9.50 -7.04 11.08
N VAL A 199 -8.18 -6.98 10.98
CA VAL A 199 -7.35 -8.12 10.56
C VAL A 199 -7.39 -9.20 11.63
N GLN A 200 -7.67 -10.45 11.22
CA GLN A 200 -7.88 -11.58 12.14
C GLN A 200 -6.68 -12.53 12.25
N GLY A 201 -5.67 -12.34 11.41
CA GLY A 201 -4.49 -13.19 11.31
C GLY A 201 -3.34 -12.50 10.57
N ASN A 202 -2.29 -13.25 10.30
CA ASN A 202 -1.06 -12.76 9.67
C ASN A 202 -0.56 -13.71 8.58
N ALA A 203 0.55 -13.36 7.93
CA ALA A 203 1.10 -14.15 6.83
C ALA A 203 1.46 -15.61 7.21
N LEU A 204 1.81 -15.90 8.47
CA LEU A 204 2.06 -17.27 8.93
C LEU A 204 0.77 -18.08 8.98
N ASP A 205 -0.32 -17.49 9.48
CA ASP A 205 -1.64 -18.14 9.49
C ASP A 205 -2.08 -18.49 8.06
N GLY A 206 -1.88 -17.56 7.12
CA GLY A 206 -2.17 -17.82 5.70
C GLY A 206 -1.25 -18.87 5.09
N ALA A 207 0.03 -18.88 5.45
CA ALA A 207 0.98 -19.90 5.00
C ALA A 207 0.56 -21.31 5.45
N GLU A 208 0.09 -21.45 6.68
CA GLU A 208 -0.44 -22.69 7.24
C GLU A 208 -1.71 -23.14 6.51
N ILE A 209 -2.67 -22.23 6.31
CA ILE A 209 -3.93 -22.51 5.58
C ILE A 209 -3.64 -23.00 4.16
N ILE A 210 -2.78 -22.28 3.43
CA ILE A 210 -2.39 -22.65 2.06
C ILE A 210 -1.70 -24.03 2.05
N ALA A 211 -0.79 -24.29 3.01
CA ALA A 211 -0.12 -25.58 3.11
C ALA A 211 -1.12 -26.72 3.31
N HIS A 212 -2.09 -26.58 4.21
CA HIS A 212 -3.13 -27.58 4.44
C HIS A 212 -4.02 -27.81 3.20
N GLN A 213 -4.42 -26.74 2.51
CA GLN A 213 -5.22 -26.85 1.28
C GLN A 213 -4.47 -27.60 0.17
N LYS A 214 -3.16 -27.37 0.01
CA LYS A 214 -2.33 -28.05 -1.00
C LYS A 214 -1.98 -29.49 -0.64
N LEU A 215 -2.00 -29.84 0.64
CA LEU A 215 -1.76 -31.21 1.12
C LEU A 215 -3.02 -32.10 1.08
N ARG A 216 -4.23 -31.54 1.22
CA ARG A 216 -5.50 -32.31 1.16
C ARG A 216 -5.66 -33.20 -0.09
N PRO A 217 -5.33 -32.79 -1.32
CA PRO A 217 -5.49 -33.64 -2.51
C PRO A 217 -4.39 -34.72 -2.66
N LEU A 218 -3.42 -34.81 -1.75
CA LEU A 218 -2.33 -35.80 -1.78
C LEU A 218 -2.56 -37.01 -0.85
N ASN A 219 -3.66 -37.01 -0.10
CA ASN A 219 -4.14 -38.11 0.74
C ASN A 219 -5.44 -38.70 0.18
#